data_AF-A0A7C7BXP4-F1
#
_entry.id   AF-A0A7C7BXP4-F1
#
_cell.length_a   1.000
_cell.length_b   1.000
_cell.length_c   1.000
_cell.angle_alpha   90.00
_cell.angle_beta   90.00
_cell.angle_gamma   90.00
#
_symmetry.space_group_name_H-M   'P 1'
#
loop_
_entity.id
_entity.type
_entity.pdbx_description
1 polymer ?
#
loop_
_entity_poly.entity_id
_entity_poly.type
_entity_poly.pdbx_seq_one_letter_code
_entity_poly.pdbx_strand_id
1 'polypeptide(L)' 'MPRTKEYVREEVLEAATRVFWERGYEGTSVENLVTATGLHRRSMYGEFGDKDGLFLACIDHYVNTTAKHLMVTLQAS' A
#
# COMPACT_ATOMS: atom_id res chain seq x y z
N MET A 1 18.45 2.59 22.18
CA MET A 1 18.08 1.99 20.88
C MET A 1 17.01 2.87 20.26
N PRO A 2 17.13 3.33 19.00
CA PRO A 2 16.06 4.12 18.39
C PRO A 2 14.82 3.23 18.27
N ARG A 3 13.68 3.70 18.79
CA ARG A 3 12.38 3.03 18.60
C ARG A 3 11.99 3.24 17.14
N THR A 4 12.24 2.24 16.29
CA THR A 4 11.63 2.19 14.98
C THR A 4 10.12 2.16 15.20
N LYS A 5 9.41 3.18 14.70
CA LYS A 5 7.95 3.17 14.72
C LYS A 5 7.53 2.01 13.79
N GLU A 6 6.99 0.96 14.38
CA GLU A 6 6.39 -0.13 13.60
C GLU A 6 5.20 0.45 12.83
N TYR A 7 5.15 0.18 11.54
CA TYR A 7 4.01 0.51 10.69
C TYR A 7 3.24 -0.77 10.41
N VAL A 8 1.94 -0.62 10.13
CA VAL A 8 1.10 -1.71 9.68
C VAL A 8 1.16 -1.73 8.15
N ARG A 9 1.63 -2.84 7.57
CA ARG A 9 1.86 -2.96 6.13
C ARG A 9 0.58 -2.73 5.34
N GLU A 10 -0.55 -3.24 5.83
CA GLU A 10 -1.86 -3.09 5.22
C GLU A 10 -2.28 -1.62 5.13
N GLU A 11 -2.09 -0.84 6.20
CA GLU A 11 -2.40 0.60 6.21
C GLU A 11 -1.55 1.37 5.20
N VAL A 12 -0.28 0.99 5.05
CA VAL A 12 0.62 1.55 4.02
C VAL A 12 0.10 1.24 2.62
N LEU A 13 -0.28 -0.02 2.35
CA LEU A 13 -0.77 -0.44 1.05
C LEU A 13 -2.09 0.25 0.70
N GLU A 14 -3.00 0.40 1.67
CA GLU A 14 -4.25 1.13 1.49
C GLU A 14 -4.01 2.62 1.18
N ALA A 15 -3.09 3.27 1.92
CA ALA A 15 -2.74 4.66 1.69
C ALA A 15 -2.08 4.88 0.33
N ALA A 16 -1.12 4.04 -0.04
CA ALA A 16 -0.48 4.09 -1.36
C ALA A 16 -1.49 3.82 -2.49
N THR A 17 -2.41 2.88 -2.31
CA THR A 17 -3.47 2.58 -3.28
C THR A 17 -4.32 3.83 -3.58
N ARG A 18 -4.71 4.59 -2.55
CA ARG A 18 -5.45 5.84 -2.74
C ARG A 18 -4.67 6.86 -3.57
N VAL A 19 -3.38 7.03 -3.30
CA VAL A 19 -2.53 7.96 -4.08
C VAL A 19 -2.47 7.55 -5.55
N PHE A 20 -2.28 6.26 -5.82
CA PHE A 20 -2.25 5.75 -7.19
C PHE A 20 -3.60 5.91 -7.91
N TRP A 21 -4.72 5.76 -7.22
CA TRP A 21 -6.05 6.01 -7.81
C TRP A 21 -6.29 7.49 -8.13
N GLU A 22 -5.89 8.39 -7.23
CA GLU A 22 -6.10 9.83 -7.42
C GLU A 22 -5.22 10.42 -8.52
N ARG A 23 -3.98 9.93 -8.65
CA ARG A 23 -2.94 10.55 -9.48
C ARG A 23 -2.53 9.72 -10.70
N GLY A 24 -2.95 8.45 -10.75
CA GLY A 24 -2.41 7.47 -11.69
C GLY A 24 -0.98 7.04 -11.32
N TYR A 25 -0.51 5.98 -11.95
CA TYR A 25 0.83 5.42 -11.71
C TYR A 25 1.95 6.40 -12.14
N GLU A 26 1.84 7.01 -13.32
CA GLU A 26 2.84 7.96 -13.83
C GLU A 26 2.84 9.29 -13.05
N GLY A 27 1.66 9.77 -12.64
CA GLY A 27 1.52 11.00 -11.85
C GLY A 27 1.91 10.84 -10.38
N THR A 28 2.24 9.63 -9.93
CA THR A 28 2.63 9.35 -8.55
C THR A 28 4.14 9.35 -8.38
N SER A 29 4.65 10.28 -7.57
CA SER A 29 6.05 10.27 -7.15
C SER A 29 6.27 9.52 -5.84
N VAL A 30 7.51 9.08 -5.61
CA VAL A 30 7.93 8.47 -4.33
C VAL A 30 7.71 9.43 -3.15
N GLU A 31 7.81 10.74 -3.37
CA GLU A 31 7.53 11.72 -2.32
C GLU A 31 6.04 11.75 -1.93
N ASN A 32 5.14 11.59 -2.91
CA ASN A 32 3.70 11.47 -2.62
C ASN A 32 3.41 10.23 -1.79
N LEU A 33 4.06 9.10 -2.14
CA LEU A 33 3.91 7.83 -1.43
C LEU A 33 4.43 7.91 0.00
N VAL A 34 5.64 8.43 0.21
CA VAL A 34 6.23 8.63 1.55
C VAL A 34 5.37 9.55 2.41
N THR A 35 4.86 10.64 1.82
CA THR A 35 3.98 11.59 2.53
C THR A 35 2.67 10.93 2.95
N ALA A 36 2.03 10.18 2.06
CA ALA A 36 0.72 9.58 2.31
C ALA A 36 0.78 8.37 3.24
N THR A 37 1.84 7.56 3.15
CA THR A 37 2.01 6.33 3.94
C THR A 37 2.66 6.58 5.30
N GLY A 38 3.32 7.73 5.48
CA GLY A 38 4.11 8.02 6.67
C GLY A 38 5.41 7.20 6.78
N LEU A 39 5.73 6.40 5.75
CA LEU A 39 6.97 5.65 5.69
C LEU A 39 8.15 6.56 5.37
N HIS A 40 9.30 6.29 5.99
CA HIS A 40 10.54 6.83 5.45
C HIS A 40 10.86 6.18 4.10
N ARG A 41 11.40 6.98 3.18
CA ARG A 41 11.83 6.54 1.83
C ARG A 41 12.70 5.25 1.86
N ARG A 42 13.59 5.12 2.85
CA ARG A 42 14.43 3.93 3.02
C ARG A 42 13.62 2.68 3.36
N SER A 43 12.61 2.79 4.22
CA SER A 43 11.73 1.68 4.58
C SER A 43 10.87 1.27 3.39
N MET A 44 10.34 2.25 2.65
CA MET A 44 9.56 1.98 1.44
C MET A 44 10.38 1.19 0.41
N TYR A 45 11.60 1.62 0.09
CA TYR A 45 12.47 0.87 -0.81
C TYR A 45 12.96 -0.46 -0.22
N GLY A 46 13.19 -0.53 1.09
CA GLY A 46 13.60 -1.77 1.75
C GLY A 46 12.53 -2.86 1.72
N GLU A 47 11.26 -2.48 1.80
CA GLU A 47 10.14 -3.42 1.80
C GLU A 47 9.60 -3.72 0.40
N PHE A 48 9.50 -2.69 -0.45
CA PHE A 48 8.82 -2.78 -1.74
C PHE A 48 9.76 -2.70 -2.95
N GLY A 49 11.05 -2.48 -2.73
CA GLY A 49 12.06 -2.33 -3.78
C GLY A 49 12.03 -0.95 -4.43
N ASP A 50 10.94 -0.62 -5.11
CA ASP A 50 10.74 0.61 -5.86
C ASP A 50 9.24 1.00 -5.95
N LYS A 51 8.92 1.97 -6.82
CA LYS A 51 7.53 2.39 -7.06
C LYS A 51 6.70 1.24 -7.66
N ASP A 52 7.31 0.38 -8.46
CA ASP A 52 6.65 -0.67 -9.23
C ASP A 52 6.30 -1.82 -8.31
N GLY A 53 7.24 -2.24 -7.47
CA GLY A 53 7.00 -3.24 -6.45
C GLY A 53 5.95 -2.79 -5.43
N LEU A 54 5.92 -1.50 -5.05
CA LEU A 54 4.83 -0.98 -4.20
C LEU A 54 3.49 -1.00 -4.95
N PHE A 55 3.46 -0.58 -6.22
CA PHE A 55 2.24 -0.57 -7.02
C PHE A 55 1.66 -1.98 -7.20
N LEU A 56 2.50 -2.97 -7.52
CA LEU A 56 2.10 -4.38 -7.62
C LEU A 56 1.57 -4.90 -6.28
N ALA A 57 2.26 -4.59 -5.17
CA ALA A 57 1.79 -4.97 -3.84
C ALA A 57 0.43 -4.35 -3.48
N CYS A 58 0.17 -3.10 -3.91
CA CYS A 58 -1.13 -2.46 -3.76
C CYS A 58 -2.24 -3.20 -4.53
N ILE A 59 -1.97 -3.59 -5.79
CA ILE A 59 -2.92 -4.36 -6.60
C ILE A 59 -3.22 -5.70 -5.95
N ASP A 60 -2.18 -6.46 -5.57
CA ASP A 60 -2.34 -7.76 -4.93
C ASP A 60 -3.13 -7.65 -3.64
N HIS A 61 -2.83 -6.66 -2.80
CA HIS A 61 -3.57 -6.42 -1.57
C HIS A 61 -5.05 -6.11 -1.85
N TYR A 62 -5.33 -5.20 -2.78
CA TYR A 62 -6.69 -4.81 -3.13
C TYR A 62 -7.53 -6.00 -3.64
N VAL A 63 -6.98 -6.80 -4.55
CA VAL A 63 -7.66 -7.98 -5.11
C VAL A 63 -7.96 -8.99 -4.00
N ASN A 64 -6.97 -9.29 -3.16
CA ASN A 64 -7.14 -10.27 -2.08
C ASN A 64 -8.14 -9.81 -1.03
N THR A 65 -8.10 -8.54 -0.62
CA THR A 65 -9.04 -7.98 0.36
C THR A 65 -10.46 -7.96 -0.19
N THR A 66 -10.64 -7.56 -1.45
CA THR A 66 -11.95 -7.57 -2.10
C THR A 66 -12.51 -8.98 -2.24
N ALA A 67 -11.69 -9.94 -2.69
CA ALA A 67 -12.09 -11.34 -2.82
C ALA A 67 -12.51 -11.93 -1.46
N LYS A 68 -11.72 -11.66 -0.39
CA LYS A 68 -12.06 -12.09 0.98
C LYS A 68 -13.41 -11.54 1.43
N HIS A 69 -13.65 -10.24 1.24
CA HIS A 69 -14.93 -9.63 1.62
C HIS A 69 -16.10 -10.26 0.87
N LEU A 70 -15.97 -10.47 -0.44
CA LEU A 70 -17.01 -11.11 -1.24
C LEU A 70 -17.30 -12.54 -0.76
N MET A 71 -16.26 -13.33 -0.47
CA MET A 71 -16.43 -14.70 0.06
C MET A 71 -17.19 -14.71 1.38
N VAL A 72 -16.85 -13.79 2.30
CA VAL A 72 -17.55 -13.67 3.59
C VAL A 72 -19.03 -13.32 3.39
N THR A 73 -19.35 -12.39 2.49
CA THR A 73 -20.74 -12.02 2.19
C THR A 73 -21.53 -13.19 1.59
N LEU A 74 -20.91 -13.97 0.70
CA LEU A 74 -21.55 -15.12 0.07
C LEU A 74 -21.77 -16.28 1.05
N GLN A 75 -20.89 -16.48 2.03
CA GLN A 75 -21.04 -17.51 3.07
C GLN A 75 -22.06 -17.12 4.15
N ALA A 76 -22.35 -15.82 4.29
CA ALA A 76 -23.32 -15.29 5.24
C ALA A 76 -24.76 -15.22 4.69
N SER A 77 -24.97 -15.59 3.41
CA SER A 77 -26.26 -15.62 2.72
C SER A 77 -26.75 -17.05 2.54
#